data_AF-A0A954KS34-F1
#
_entry.id   AF-A0A954KS34-F1
#
_cell.length_a   1.000
_cell.length_b   1.000
_cell.length_c   1.000
_cell.angle_alpha   90.00
_cell.angle_beta   90.00
_cell.angle_gamma   90.00
#
_symmetry.space_group_name_H-M   'P 1'
#
loop_
_entity.id
_entity.type
_entity.pdbx_description
1 polymer ?
#
loop_
_entity_poly.entity_id
_entity_poly.type
_entity_poly.pdbx_seq_one_letter_code
_entity_poly.pdbx_strand_id
1 'polypeptide(L)'
;MYAYGLRTAIVVSITAFSVLAIVYDYLVDKRSLSGFWQRYKADYVLMFSIIAGIVMGIQLFQSSTGVVLGVLAGLVFSFWLNGVLGWSELDTMNDQSDRLCCLATLQAIARVDSKPTPKEMQKLHESARDLLEVIGLNSSEDVKTWLRDAANLAFKPVHIRDFIFRLPHEWKLIVLLHALRITYCSNPISPQKKDLLFAIYEWCGINDESILALYDRGVAVSPQSRRAWFDELGLHTTADQQQIQTAYREIAKKYHPDRLGDLPPDIMQLASAKLTAATAAYRGLTNREGRAKKLGFRAELEETTVYPEENERFTCRCWLCEKKNRIPAEADNNTARCGYCHALLGLPEDSET
;
A
#
# COMPACT_ATOMS: atom_id res chain seq x y z
N MET A 1 -44.05 33.55 25.90
CA MET A 1 -44.31 32.09 25.98
C MET A 1 -43.93 31.34 24.70
N TYR A 2 -44.37 31.79 23.50
CA TYR A 2 -44.04 31.15 22.22
C TYR A 2 -42.54 30.96 21.93
N ALA A 3 -41.70 31.97 22.20
CA ALA A 3 -40.27 31.89 21.92
C ALA A 3 -39.49 30.89 22.80
N TYR A 4 -40.00 30.55 23.99
CA TYR A 4 -39.34 29.59 24.89
C TYR A 4 -39.65 28.15 24.47
N GLY A 5 -40.91 27.88 24.09
CA GLY A 5 -41.32 26.57 23.58
C GLY A 5 -40.67 26.20 22.25
N LEU A 6 -40.42 27.17 21.37
CA LEU A 6 -39.74 26.91 20.09
C LEU A 6 -38.25 26.52 20.31
N ARG A 7 -37.56 27.16 21.25
CA ARG A 7 -36.15 26.84 21.56
C ARG A 7 -35.99 25.44 22.13
N THR A 8 -36.84 25.08 23.09
CA THR A 8 -36.81 23.75 23.69
C THR A 8 -37.19 22.68 22.68
N ALA A 9 -38.19 22.93 21.82
CA ALA A 9 -38.57 22.00 20.76
C ALA A 9 -37.41 21.75 19.77
N ILE A 10 -36.73 22.80 19.31
CA ILE A 10 -35.58 22.66 18.39
C ILE A 10 -34.48 21.82 19.03
N VAL A 11 -34.04 22.17 20.24
CA VAL A 11 -32.95 21.44 20.93
C VAL A 11 -33.32 19.97 21.17
N VAL A 12 -34.54 19.69 21.61
CA VAL A 12 -35.02 18.32 21.84
C VAL A 12 -35.07 17.52 20.53
N SER A 13 -35.58 18.11 19.44
CA SER A 13 -35.64 17.43 18.13
C SER A 13 -34.25 17.10 17.58
N ILE A 14 -33.29 18.02 17.70
CA ILE A 14 -31.90 17.79 17.23
C ILE A 14 -31.21 16.72 18.08
N THR A 15 -31.41 16.79 19.39
CA THR A 15 -30.84 15.80 20.32
C THR A 15 -31.43 14.42 20.03
N ALA A 16 -32.75 14.33 19.84
CA ALA A 16 -33.43 13.10 19.46
C ALA A 16 -32.94 12.57 18.11
N PHE A 17 -32.81 13.42 17.09
CA PHE A 17 -32.29 13.01 15.78
C PHE A 17 -30.84 12.53 15.86
N SER A 18 -29.98 13.26 16.59
CA SER A 18 -28.57 12.89 16.76
C SER A 18 -28.42 11.58 17.50
N VAL A 19 -29.20 11.38 18.57
CA VAL A 19 -29.24 10.11 19.31
C VAL A 19 -29.75 9.00 18.42
N LEU A 20 -30.82 9.21 17.65
CA LEU A 20 -31.34 8.20 16.73
C LEU A 20 -30.33 7.83 15.64
N ALA A 21 -29.63 8.81 15.06
CA ALA A 21 -28.60 8.57 14.06
C ALA A 21 -27.41 7.77 14.63
N ILE A 22 -26.93 8.14 15.83
CA ILE A 22 -25.87 7.41 16.53
C ILE A 22 -26.32 6.00 16.91
N VAL A 23 -27.53 5.86 17.46
CA VAL A 23 -28.10 4.57 17.85
C VAL A 23 -28.31 3.67 16.65
N TYR A 24 -28.78 4.21 15.53
CA TYR A 24 -28.93 3.46 14.28
C TYR A 24 -27.56 2.99 13.76
N ASP A 25 -26.60 3.90 13.61
CA ASP A 25 -25.26 3.57 13.10
C ASP A 25 -24.52 2.56 14.01
N TYR A 26 -24.67 2.69 15.32
CA TYR A 26 -24.02 1.79 16.28
C TYR A 26 -24.75 0.46 16.47
N LEU A 27 -26.07 0.45 16.65
CA LEU A 27 -26.82 -0.77 16.97
C LEU A 27 -27.30 -1.54 15.74
N VAL A 28 -27.71 -0.82 14.68
CA VAL A 28 -28.24 -1.45 13.45
C VAL A 28 -27.09 -1.78 12.52
N ASP A 29 -26.25 -0.79 12.19
CA ASP A 29 -25.14 -0.98 11.25
C ASP A 29 -23.89 -1.58 11.91
N LYS A 30 -23.87 -1.71 13.25
CA LYS A 30 -22.75 -2.28 14.03
C LYS A 30 -21.41 -1.60 13.73
N ARG A 31 -21.43 -0.29 13.45
CA ARG A 31 -20.25 0.52 13.16
C ARG A 31 -19.67 1.11 14.44
N SER A 32 -18.41 1.54 14.37
CA SER A 32 -17.74 2.12 15.55
C SER A 32 -18.18 3.57 15.79
N LEU A 33 -18.33 3.92 17.07
CA LEU A 33 -18.62 5.30 17.50
C LEU A 33 -17.49 6.29 17.14
N SER A 34 -16.24 5.83 17.13
CA SER A 34 -15.11 6.67 16.70
C SER A 34 -15.18 7.01 15.21
N GLY A 35 -15.60 6.05 14.38
CA GLY A 35 -15.77 6.28 12.94
C GLY A 35 -16.99 7.13 12.61
N PHE A 36 -18.04 7.08 13.43
CA PHE A 36 -19.21 7.95 13.28
C PHE A 36 -18.81 9.43 13.19
N TRP A 37 -17.98 9.90 14.13
CA TRP A 37 -17.49 11.27 14.11
C TRP A 37 -16.65 11.59 12.89
N GLN A 38 -15.83 10.65 12.39
CA GLN A 38 -15.07 10.90 11.18
C GLN A 38 -15.95 11.06 9.94
N ARG A 39 -17.04 10.29 9.85
CA ARG A 39 -17.97 10.34 8.72
C ARG A 39 -18.87 11.57 8.72
N TYR A 40 -19.32 12.01 9.90
CA TYR A 40 -20.35 13.06 10.01
C TYR A 40 -19.87 14.38 10.62
N LYS A 41 -18.58 14.55 10.97
CA LYS A 41 -18.07 15.78 11.62
C LYS A 41 -18.44 17.08 10.87
N ALA A 42 -18.34 17.08 9.55
CA ALA A 42 -18.65 18.25 8.72
C ALA A 42 -20.16 18.57 8.78
N ASP A 43 -21.01 17.55 8.67
CA ASP A 43 -22.47 17.65 8.75
C ASP A 43 -22.92 18.16 10.11
N TYR A 44 -22.30 17.69 11.19
CA TYR A 44 -22.60 18.17 12.54
C TYR A 44 -22.20 19.63 12.74
N VAL A 45 -21.03 20.05 12.26
CA VAL A 45 -20.62 21.47 12.31
C VAL A 45 -21.60 22.33 11.52
N LEU A 46 -22.00 21.90 10.32
CA LEU A 46 -22.98 22.60 9.50
C LEU A 46 -24.33 22.72 10.22
N MET A 47 -24.85 21.60 10.70
CA MET A 47 -26.11 21.53 11.42
C MET A 47 -26.09 22.47 12.64
N PHE A 48 -25.11 22.34 13.52
CA PHE A 48 -25.00 23.17 14.73
C PHE A 48 -24.85 24.67 14.42
N SER A 49 -24.08 25.02 13.39
CA SER A 49 -23.89 26.41 12.97
C SER A 49 -25.17 27.03 12.43
N ILE A 50 -25.93 26.30 11.61
CA ILE A 50 -27.25 26.74 11.11
C ILE A 50 -28.22 26.95 12.27
N ILE A 51 -28.27 26.01 13.22
CA ILE A 51 -29.17 26.10 14.38
C ILE A 51 -28.79 27.30 15.27
N ALA A 52 -27.52 27.46 15.58
CA ALA A 52 -27.02 28.59 16.37
C ALA A 52 -27.36 29.92 15.68
N GLY A 53 -27.16 29.99 14.36
CA GLY A 53 -27.54 31.12 13.52
C GLY A 53 -29.04 31.42 13.57
N ILE A 54 -29.91 30.41 13.43
CA ILE A 54 -31.38 30.56 13.54
C ILE A 54 -31.76 31.09 14.92
N VAL A 55 -31.22 30.51 16.00
CA VAL A 55 -31.55 30.93 17.39
C VAL A 55 -31.12 32.37 17.62
N MET A 56 -29.92 32.75 17.18
CA MET A 56 -29.40 34.11 17.29
C MET A 56 -30.20 35.11 16.43
N GLY A 57 -30.57 34.72 15.21
CA GLY A 57 -31.39 35.53 14.31
C GLY A 57 -32.79 35.80 14.84
N ILE A 58 -33.44 34.79 15.45
CA ILE A 58 -34.73 34.96 16.14
C ILE A 58 -34.60 35.90 17.34
N GLN A 59 -33.50 35.81 18.09
CA GLN A 59 -33.24 36.66 19.26
C GLN A 59 -33.07 38.14 18.90
N LEU A 60 -32.34 38.42 17.82
CA LEU A 60 -32.00 39.79 17.44
C LEU A 60 -33.14 40.51 16.71
N PHE A 61 -33.84 39.83 15.81
CA PHE A 61 -34.77 40.50 14.88
C PHE A 61 -36.25 40.21 15.15
N GLN A 62 -36.57 39.22 16.00
CA GLN A 62 -37.93 38.81 16.40
C GLN A 62 -38.93 38.68 15.23
N SER A 63 -38.44 38.38 14.03
CA SER A 63 -39.21 38.35 12.79
C SER A 63 -38.75 37.19 11.91
N SER A 64 -39.56 36.84 10.91
CA SER A 64 -39.22 35.80 9.92
C SER A 64 -37.93 36.12 9.16
N THR A 65 -37.63 37.40 8.95
CA THR A 65 -36.36 37.84 8.33
C THR A 65 -35.14 37.46 9.17
N GLY A 66 -35.28 37.45 10.50
CA GLY A 66 -34.23 36.99 11.42
C GLY A 66 -33.89 35.52 11.24
N VAL A 67 -34.86 34.67 10.91
CA VAL A 67 -34.61 33.24 10.62
C VAL A 67 -33.75 33.09 9.37
N VAL A 68 -34.10 33.79 8.29
CA VAL A 68 -33.37 33.72 7.01
C VAL A 68 -31.94 34.23 7.17
N LEU A 69 -31.76 35.40 7.81
CA LEU A 69 -30.44 35.94 8.10
C LEU A 69 -29.64 35.03 9.02
N GLY A 70 -30.30 34.38 9.99
CA GLY A 70 -29.70 33.39 10.87
C GLY A 70 -29.17 32.17 10.13
N VAL A 71 -29.95 31.61 9.19
CA VAL A 71 -29.49 30.49 8.34
C VAL A 71 -28.28 30.90 7.51
N LEU A 72 -28.33 32.07 6.85
CA LEU A 72 -27.21 32.57 6.04
C LEU A 72 -25.95 32.78 6.89
N ALA A 73 -26.08 33.40 8.06
CA ALA A 73 -24.98 33.58 8.99
C ALA A 73 -24.42 32.23 9.47
N GLY A 74 -25.28 31.25 9.74
CA GLY A 74 -24.89 29.89 10.12
C GLY A 74 -24.14 29.14 9.02
N LEU A 75 -24.56 29.28 7.75
CA LEU A 75 -23.84 28.71 6.60
C LEU A 75 -22.44 29.30 6.45
N VAL A 76 -22.33 30.64 6.51
CA VAL A 76 -21.04 31.34 6.44
C VAL A 76 -20.13 30.95 7.60
N PHE A 77 -20.68 30.91 8.81
CA PHE A 77 -19.94 30.52 10.01
C PHE A 77 -19.49 29.06 9.95
N SER A 78 -20.34 28.14 9.45
CA SER A 78 -19.96 26.74 9.24
C SER A 78 -18.80 26.60 8.27
N PHE A 79 -18.84 27.30 7.13
CA PHE A 79 -17.77 27.25 6.14
C PHE A 79 -16.44 27.76 6.74
N TRP A 80 -16.49 28.86 7.48
CA TRP A 80 -15.33 29.39 8.19
C TRP A 80 -14.81 28.42 9.27
N LEU A 81 -15.68 27.89 10.12
CA LEU A 81 -15.30 26.98 11.21
C LEU A 81 -14.71 25.67 10.67
N ASN A 82 -15.30 25.11 9.60
CA ASN A 82 -14.77 23.93 8.92
C ASN A 82 -13.39 24.19 8.31
N GLY A 83 -13.13 25.40 7.78
CA GLY A 83 -11.81 25.81 7.31
C GLY A 83 -10.77 25.89 8.45
N VAL A 84 -11.17 26.41 9.61
CA VAL A 84 -10.29 26.49 10.80
C VAL A 84 -10.00 25.11 11.38
N LEU A 85 -10.99 24.22 11.42
CA LEU A 85 -10.85 22.87 11.97
C LEU A 85 -10.30 21.85 10.98
N GLY A 86 -10.20 22.19 9.69
CA GLY A 86 -9.84 21.26 8.61
C GLY A 86 -10.88 20.16 8.39
N TRP A 87 -12.16 20.44 8.66
CA TRP A 87 -13.28 19.48 8.58
C TRP A 87 -14.23 19.82 7.44
N SER A 88 -13.70 20.15 6.26
CA SER A 88 -14.57 20.48 5.14
C SER A 88 -15.29 19.24 4.61
N GLU A 89 -16.54 19.42 4.18
CA GLU A 89 -17.34 18.37 3.55
C GLU A 89 -16.67 17.84 2.28
N LEU A 90 -16.01 18.75 1.54
CA LEU A 90 -15.21 18.44 0.36
C LEU A 90 -14.05 17.48 0.69
N ASP A 91 -13.37 17.66 1.82
CA ASP A 91 -12.28 16.77 2.24
C ASP A 91 -12.80 15.37 2.62
N THR A 92 -13.93 15.28 3.32
CA THR A 92 -14.56 13.97 3.62
C THR A 92 -15.05 13.25 2.37
N MET A 93 -15.62 13.96 1.41
CA MET A 93 -16.04 13.38 0.12
C MET A 93 -14.84 12.94 -0.72
N ASN A 94 -13.78 13.74 -0.77
CA ASN A 94 -12.54 13.40 -1.46
C ASN A 94 -11.88 12.17 -0.82
N ASP A 95 -11.81 12.09 0.52
CA ASP A 95 -11.24 10.94 1.23
C ASP A 95 -12.01 9.63 0.92
N GLN A 96 -13.35 9.68 0.92
CA GLN A 96 -14.16 8.53 0.55
C GLN A 96 -13.98 8.14 -0.93
N SER A 97 -13.94 9.12 -1.83
CA SER A 97 -13.71 8.89 -3.26
C SER A 97 -12.33 8.29 -3.51
N ASP A 98 -11.30 8.79 -2.83
CA ASP A 98 -9.93 8.30 -2.95
C ASP A 98 -9.81 6.87 -2.43
N ARG A 99 -10.43 6.52 -1.28
CA ARG A 99 -10.51 5.13 -0.80
C ARG A 99 -11.18 4.20 -1.80
N LEU A 100 -12.28 4.65 -2.42
CA LEU A 100 -12.99 3.87 -3.42
C LEU A 100 -12.13 3.64 -4.69
N CYS A 101 -11.42 4.65 -5.14
CA CYS A 101 -10.48 4.57 -6.26
C CYS A 101 -9.26 3.68 -5.93
N CYS A 102 -8.77 3.71 -4.69
CA CYS A 102 -7.74 2.78 -4.20
C CYS A 102 -8.22 1.35 -4.31
N LEU A 103 -9.43 1.04 -3.84
CA LEU A 103 -10.03 -0.29 -3.92
C LEU A 103 -10.23 -0.74 -5.37
N ALA A 104 -10.67 0.17 -6.24
CA ALA A 104 -10.80 -0.11 -7.66
C ALA A 104 -9.45 -0.46 -8.31
N THR A 105 -8.39 0.26 -7.93
CA THR A 105 -7.01 -0.03 -8.37
C THR A 105 -6.55 -1.41 -7.91
N LEU A 106 -6.75 -1.75 -6.63
CA LEU A 106 -6.41 -3.07 -6.07
C LEU A 106 -7.20 -4.21 -6.75
N GLN A 107 -8.47 -3.96 -7.06
CA GLN A 107 -9.31 -4.93 -7.75
C GLN A 107 -8.90 -5.09 -9.23
N ALA A 108 -8.46 -4.02 -9.88
CA ALA A 108 -7.90 -4.08 -11.22
C ALA A 108 -6.66 -4.99 -11.25
N ILE A 109 -5.75 -4.86 -10.28
CA ILE A 109 -4.57 -5.74 -10.13
C ILE A 109 -4.99 -7.19 -9.93
N ALA A 110 -5.95 -7.45 -9.04
CA ALA A 110 -6.42 -8.81 -8.78
C ALA A 110 -7.07 -9.46 -10.02
N ARG A 111 -7.70 -8.66 -10.90
CA ARG A 111 -8.45 -9.12 -12.07
C ARG A 111 -7.66 -9.14 -13.38
N VAL A 112 -6.40 -8.72 -13.40
CA VAL A 112 -5.58 -8.69 -14.63
C VAL A 112 -5.62 -10.04 -15.37
N ASP A 113 -5.45 -11.14 -14.64
CA ASP A 113 -5.43 -12.51 -15.20
C ASP A 113 -6.83 -13.12 -15.41
N SER A 114 -7.86 -12.29 -15.58
CA SER A 114 -9.28 -12.61 -15.79
C SER A 114 -10.06 -13.19 -14.59
N LYS A 115 -9.46 -13.99 -13.70
CA LYS A 115 -10.10 -14.41 -12.43
C LYS A 115 -9.15 -14.33 -11.22
N PRO A 116 -9.52 -13.59 -10.16
CA PRO A 116 -8.73 -13.52 -8.94
C PRO A 116 -8.79 -14.86 -8.20
N THR A 117 -7.66 -15.29 -7.65
CA THR A 117 -7.60 -16.50 -6.83
C THR A 117 -8.32 -16.30 -5.48
N PRO A 118 -8.74 -17.36 -4.77
CA PRO A 118 -9.33 -17.23 -3.44
C PRO A 118 -8.42 -16.50 -2.44
N LYS A 119 -7.09 -16.70 -2.55
CA LYS A 119 -6.09 -16.01 -1.73
C LYS A 119 -6.02 -14.52 -2.05
N GLU A 120 -6.04 -14.15 -3.33
CA GLU A 120 -6.09 -12.74 -3.76
C GLU A 120 -7.35 -12.05 -3.29
N MET A 121 -8.50 -12.73 -3.39
CA MET A 121 -9.77 -12.20 -2.90
C MET A 121 -9.74 -11.98 -1.39
N GLN A 122 -9.19 -12.94 -0.64
CA GLN A 122 -9.00 -12.78 0.81
C GLN A 122 -8.13 -11.55 1.12
N LYS A 123 -7.00 -11.38 0.41
CA LYS A 123 -6.08 -10.26 0.62
C LYS A 123 -6.66 -8.92 0.17
N LEU A 124 -7.52 -8.91 -0.84
CA LEU A 124 -8.30 -7.75 -1.25
C LEU A 124 -9.31 -7.36 -0.16
N HIS A 125 -10.03 -8.32 0.43
CA HIS A 125 -10.93 -8.07 1.56
C HIS A 125 -10.19 -7.55 2.81
N GLU A 126 -9.03 -8.11 3.13
CA GLU A 126 -8.17 -7.62 4.22
C GLU A 126 -7.71 -6.19 3.95
N SER A 127 -7.23 -5.90 2.73
CA SER A 127 -6.80 -4.55 2.34
C SER A 127 -7.96 -3.55 2.38
N ALA A 128 -9.15 -3.98 1.99
CA ALA A 128 -10.35 -3.16 2.08
C ALA A 128 -10.75 -2.86 3.52
N ARG A 129 -10.64 -3.83 4.41
CA ARG A 129 -10.87 -3.60 5.84
C ARG A 129 -9.86 -2.60 6.40
N ASP A 130 -8.57 -2.77 6.11
CA ASP A 130 -7.51 -1.87 6.58
C ASP A 130 -7.78 -0.42 6.10
N LEU A 131 -8.22 -0.25 4.85
CA LEU A 131 -8.58 1.05 4.27
C LEU A 131 -9.88 1.65 4.84
N LEU A 132 -10.81 0.85 5.34
CA LEU A 132 -12.12 1.31 5.81
C LEU A 132 -12.21 1.43 7.33
N GLU A 133 -11.27 0.82 8.06
CA GLU A 133 -11.24 0.82 9.52
C GLU A 133 -11.08 2.20 10.13
N VAL A 134 -10.28 3.05 9.48
CA VAL A 134 -10.05 4.43 9.92
C VAL A 134 -11.36 5.20 10.02
N ILE A 135 -12.24 5.02 9.03
CA ILE A 135 -13.57 5.64 8.99
C ILE A 135 -14.63 4.80 9.72
N GLY A 136 -14.25 3.75 10.46
CA GLY A 136 -15.10 2.88 11.27
C GLY A 136 -16.02 1.95 10.50
N LEU A 137 -15.74 1.69 9.23
CA LEU A 137 -16.46 0.74 8.38
C LEU A 137 -15.79 -0.64 8.44
N ASN A 138 -15.98 -1.33 9.56
CA ASN A 138 -15.32 -2.60 9.87
C ASN A 138 -16.13 -3.85 9.54
N SER A 139 -17.41 -3.68 9.24
CA SER A 139 -18.30 -4.82 9.02
C SER A 139 -17.98 -5.53 7.70
N SER A 140 -18.22 -6.84 7.66
CA SER A 140 -18.03 -7.60 6.42
C SER A 140 -18.95 -7.15 5.28
N GLU A 141 -20.13 -6.61 5.62
CA GLU A 141 -21.10 -6.13 4.63
C GLU A 141 -20.70 -4.77 4.06
N ASP A 142 -20.15 -3.86 4.88
CA ASP A 142 -19.60 -2.59 4.39
C ASP A 142 -18.47 -2.86 3.39
N VAL A 143 -17.52 -3.72 3.75
CA VAL A 143 -16.40 -4.10 2.87
C VAL A 143 -16.88 -4.67 1.54
N LYS A 144 -17.89 -5.57 1.55
CA LYS A 144 -18.46 -6.13 0.32
C LYS A 144 -19.14 -5.07 -0.54
N THR A 145 -19.83 -4.12 0.10
CA THR A 145 -20.53 -3.03 -0.59
C THR A 145 -19.52 -2.12 -1.28
N TRP A 146 -18.50 -1.68 -0.56
CA TRP A 146 -17.43 -0.85 -1.12
C TRP A 146 -16.64 -1.53 -2.23
N LEU A 147 -16.35 -2.84 -2.10
CA LEU A 147 -15.71 -3.61 -3.17
C LEU A 147 -16.61 -3.79 -4.40
N ARG A 148 -17.93 -3.83 -4.22
CA ARG A 148 -18.90 -3.85 -5.31
C ARG A 148 -18.95 -2.50 -6.02
N ASP A 149 -18.99 -1.42 -5.25
CA ASP A 149 -19.02 -0.05 -5.79
C ASP A 149 -17.73 0.28 -6.53
N ALA A 150 -16.58 -0.13 -5.98
CA ALA A 150 -15.29 -0.03 -6.64
C ALA A 150 -15.25 -0.82 -7.97
N ALA A 151 -15.88 -2.00 -8.01
CA ALA A 151 -15.96 -2.81 -9.23
C ALA A 151 -16.74 -2.13 -10.35
N ASN A 152 -17.72 -1.30 -9.99
CA ASN A 152 -18.58 -0.59 -10.94
C ASN A 152 -17.87 0.62 -11.59
N LEU A 153 -16.77 1.11 -11.01
CA LEU A 153 -16.01 2.24 -11.54
C LEU A 153 -15.21 1.92 -12.82
N ALA A 154 -15.16 0.65 -13.25
CA ALA A 154 -14.54 0.20 -14.50
C ALA A 154 -13.17 0.86 -14.80
N PHE A 155 -12.25 0.80 -13.84
CA PHE A 155 -10.91 1.41 -13.96
C PHE A 155 -10.12 0.79 -15.10
N LYS A 156 -9.89 1.58 -16.16
CA LYS A 156 -8.86 1.31 -17.17
C LYS A 156 -7.50 1.77 -16.65
N PRO A 157 -6.36 1.23 -17.15
CA PRO A 157 -5.02 1.64 -16.72
C PRO A 157 -4.76 3.15 -16.77
N VAL A 158 -5.34 3.87 -17.74
CA VAL A 158 -5.24 5.34 -17.84
C VAL A 158 -5.86 6.05 -16.61
N HIS A 159 -7.02 5.57 -16.15
CA HIS A 159 -7.68 6.13 -14.97
C HIS A 159 -6.91 5.83 -13.67
N ILE A 160 -6.23 4.67 -13.59
CA ILE A 160 -5.34 4.35 -12.46
C ILE A 160 -4.19 5.35 -12.44
N ARG A 161 -3.54 5.59 -13.59
CA ARG A 161 -2.42 6.51 -13.70
C ARG A 161 -2.79 7.92 -13.20
N ASP A 162 -3.84 8.50 -13.77
CA ASP A 162 -4.26 9.87 -13.43
C ASP A 162 -4.66 10.00 -11.95
N PHE A 163 -5.30 8.96 -11.41
CA PHE A 163 -5.62 8.88 -9.98
C PHE A 163 -4.36 8.87 -9.10
N ILE A 164 -3.40 7.99 -9.38
CA ILE A 164 -2.15 7.88 -8.61
C ILE A 164 -1.37 9.21 -8.65
N PHE A 165 -1.33 9.92 -9.78
CA PHE A 165 -0.66 11.21 -9.86
C PHE A 165 -1.28 12.29 -8.98
N ARG A 166 -2.61 12.27 -8.80
CA ARG A 166 -3.35 13.22 -7.95
C ARG A 166 -3.21 12.93 -6.45
N LEU A 167 -2.89 11.69 -6.07
CA LEU A 167 -2.84 11.30 -4.66
C LEU A 167 -1.70 11.98 -3.88
N PRO A 168 -1.93 12.34 -2.60
CA PRO A 168 -0.86 12.71 -1.68
C PRO A 168 0.16 11.58 -1.49
N HIS A 169 1.37 11.92 -1.06
CA HIS A 169 2.48 10.96 -0.86
C HIS A 169 2.11 9.80 0.08
N GLU A 170 1.41 10.07 1.17
CA GLU A 170 0.96 9.05 2.14
C GLU A 170 0.06 8.01 1.49
N TRP A 171 -0.91 8.45 0.68
CA TRP A 171 -1.84 7.56 -0.01
C TRP A 171 -1.17 6.72 -1.10
N LYS A 172 -0.18 7.29 -1.80
CA LYS A 172 0.64 6.55 -2.77
C LYS A 172 1.34 5.36 -2.12
N LEU A 173 1.90 5.55 -0.92
CA LEU A 173 2.52 4.48 -0.15
C LEU A 173 1.50 3.42 0.27
N ILE A 174 0.35 3.83 0.79
CA ILE A 174 -0.72 2.91 1.20
C ILE A 174 -1.16 2.03 0.03
N VAL A 175 -1.49 2.64 -1.12
CA VAL A 175 -1.93 1.90 -2.31
C VAL A 175 -0.83 0.95 -2.79
N LEU A 176 0.42 1.41 -2.83
CA LEU A 176 1.55 0.59 -3.24
C LEU A 176 1.74 -0.63 -2.32
N LEU A 177 1.70 -0.46 -1.01
CA LEU A 177 1.85 -1.55 -0.05
C LEU A 177 0.74 -2.59 -0.19
N HIS A 178 -0.52 -2.15 -0.40
CA HIS A 178 -1.62 -3.07 -0.67
C HIS A 178 -1.52 -3.73 -2.05
N ALA A 179 -1.04 -3.03 -3.07
CA ALA A 179 -0.77 -3.59 -4.39
C ALA A 179 0.30 -4.69 -4.33
N LEU A 180 1.38 -4.47 -3.58
CA LEU A 180 2.43 -5.45 -3.31
C LEU A 180 1.87 -6.68 -2.59
N ARG A 181 1.07 -6.47 -1.53
CA ARG A 181 0.41 -7.56 -0.78
C ARG A 181 -0.43 -8.46 -1.69
N ILE A 182 -1.23 -7.88 -2.58
CA ILE A 182 -2.10 -8.64 -3.49
C ILE A 182 -1.27 -9.34 -4.57
N THR A 183 -0.27 -8.67 -5.14
CA THR A 183 0.55 -9.24 -6.23
C THR A 183 1.38 -10.43 -5.75
N TYR A 184 2.02 -10.32 -4.57
CA TYR A 184 2.93 -11.34 -4.03
C TYR A 184 2.23 -12.42 -3.18
N CYS A 185 0.90 -12.37 -3.02
CA CYS A 185 0.15 -13.45 -2.36
C CYS A 185 -0.03 -14.70 -3.25
N SER A 186 0.07 -14.50 -4.58
CA SER A 186 0.02 -15.57 -5.58
C SER A 186 1.42 -16.09 -5.89
N ASN A 187 1.56 -17.42 -5.93
CA ASN A 187 2.79 -18.09 -6.33
C ASN A 187 2.43 -19.25 -7.27
N PRO A 188 2.86 -19.27 -8.54
CA PRO A 188 3.71 -18.27 -9.21
C PRO A 188 3.01 -16.91 -9.47
N ILE A 189 3.81 -15.86 -9.61
CA ILE A 189 3.33 -14.50 -9.90
C ILE A 189 3.12 -14.36 -11.42
N SER A 190 1.95 -13.87 -11.83
CA SER A 190 1.69 -13.59 -13.25
C SER A 190 2.57 -12.44 -13.76
N PRO A 191 3.16 -12.55 -14.97
CA PRO A 191 3.93 -11.46 -15.58
C PRO A 191 3.08 -10.19 -15.75
N GLN A 192 1.81 -10.32 -16.13
CA GLN A 192 0.93 -9.18 -16.36
C GLN A 192 0.65 -8.38 -15.08
N LYS A 193 0.50 -9.08 -13.94
CA LYS A 193 0.36 -8.43 -12.62
C LYS A 193 1.64 -7.71 -12.22
N LYS A 194 2.79 -8.32 -12.50
CA LYS A 194 4.11 -7.74 -12.21
C LYS A 194 4.34 -6.46 -13.03
N ASP A 195 3.99 -6.48 -14.31
CA ASP A 195 4.10 -5.32 -15.20
C ASP A 195 3.21 -4.16 -14.73
N LEU A 196 1.96 -4.44 -14.36
CA LEU A 196 1.05 -3.42 -13.82
C LEU A 196 1.55 -2.87 -12.47
N LEU A 197 2.07 -3.73 -11.59
CA LEU A 197 2.65 -3.31 -10.32
C LEU A 197 3.83 -2.36 -10.52
N PHE A 198 4.74 -2.67 -11.45
CA PHE A 198 5.87 -1.79 -11.76
C PHE A 198 5.41 -0.46 -12.35
N ALA A 199 4.40 -0.46 -13.22
CA ALA A 199 3.81 0.78 -13.71
C ALA A 199 3.24 1.64 -12.57
N ILE A 200 2.53 1.03 -11.61
CA ILE A 200 2.01 1.73 -10.42
C ILE A 200 3.16 2.28 -9.56
N TYR A 201 4.21 1.48 -9.35
CA TYR A 201 5.40 1.89 -8.60
C TYR A 201 6.07 3.12 -9.25
N GLU A 202 6.23 3.12 -10.57
CA GLU A 202 6.73 4.28 -11.33
C GLU A 202 5.81 5.50 -11.20
N TRP A 203 4.48 5.33 -11.29
CA TRP A 203 3.52 6.43 -11.15
C TRP A 203 3.48 7.03 -9.75
N CYS A 204 3.74 6.23 -8.71
CA CYS A 204 3.88 6.74 -7.36
C CYS A 204 5.09 7.70 -7.24
N GLY A 205 6.12 7.53 -8.07
CA GLY A 205 7.33 8.37 -8.05
C GLY A 205 8.15 8.18 -6.77
N ILE A 206 8.05 7.00 -6.14
CA ILE A 206 8.82 6.64 -4.96
C ILE A 206 10.16 6.11 -5.45
N ASN A 207 11.23 6.90 -5.31
CA ASN A 207 12.59 6.54 -5.74
C ASN A 207 13.27 5.52 -4.81
N ASP A 208 12.54 4.97 -3.85
CA ASP A 208 13.08 4.10 -2.82
C ASP A 208 12.87 2.63 -3.19
N GLU A 209 13.85 2.07 -3.92
CA GLU A 209 13.89 0.66 -4.32
C GLU A 209 13.85 -0.30 -3.10
N SER A 210 14.08 0.21 -1.87
CA SER A 210 14.05 -0.59 -0.64
C SER A 210 12.71 -1.28 -0.42
N ILE A 211 11.59 -0.60 -0.68
CA ILE A 211 10.24 -1.17 -0.43
C ILE A 211 10.01 -2.37 -1.35
N LEU A 212 10.43 -2.29 -2.60
CA LEU A 212 10.24 -3.35 -3.58
C LEU A 212 11.19 -4.53 -3.31
N ALA A 213 12.40 -4.25 -2.83
CA ALA A 213 13.36 -5.26 -2.39
C ALA A 213 12.84 -6.09 -1.20
N LEU A 214 11.99 -5.53 -0.33
CA LEU A 214 11.30 -6.28 0.73
C LEU A 214 10.34 -7.35 0.19
N TYR A 215 9.89 -7.23 -1.05
CA TYR A 215 8.94 -8.17 -1.67
C TYR A 215 9.60 -9.07 -2.71
N ASP A 216 10.59 -8.56 -3.44
CA ASP A 216 11.27 -9.28 -4.50
C ASP A 216 12.76 -8.97 -4.50
N ARG A 217 13.55 -9.95 -4.05
CA ARG A 217 15.02 -9.83 -4.03
C ARG A 217 15.61 -9.59 -5.41
N GLY A 218 14.90 -9.98 -6.48
CA GLY A 218 15.35 -9.77 -7.85
C GLY A 218 15.13 -8.35 -8.38
N VAL A 219 14.53 -7.47 -7.58
CA VAL A 219 14.20 -6.08 -7.97
C VAL A 219 15.10 -5.05 -7.31
N ALA A 220 16.16 -5.46 -6.60
CA ALA A 220 17.26 -4.56 -6.16
C ALA A 220 18.12 -4.04 -7.34
N VAL A 221 17.50 -3.89 -8.51
CA VAL A 221 18.11 -3.73 -9.81
C VAL A 221 17.17 -2.86 -10.62
N SER A 222 17.41 -1.55 -10.60
CA SER A 222 16.75 -0.63 -11.53
C SER A 222 16.71 -1.22 -12.95
N PRO A 223 15.68 -0.92 -13.77
CA PRO A 223 15.63 -1.35 -15.17
C PRO A 223 16.90 -0.98 -15.96
N GLN A 224 17.58 0.09 -15.56
CA GLN A 224 18.85 0.56 -16.12
C GLN A 224 20.01 -0.37 -15.71
N SER A 225 20.09 -0.74 -14.43
CA SER A 225 21.07 -1.70 -13.91
C SER A 225 20.91 -3.08 -14.57
N ARG A 226 19.67 -3.51 -14.83
CA ARG A 226 19.40 -4.78 -15.51
C ARG A 226 19.85 -4.77 -16.97
N ARG A 227 19.64 -3.66 -17.68
CA ARG A 227 20.18 -3.45 -19.05
C ARG A 227 21.70 -3.48 -19.05
N ALA A 228 22.34 -2.74 -18.13
CA ALA A 228 23.79 -2.74 -18.00
C ALA A 228 24.38 -4.14 -17.78
N TRP A 229 23.68 -5.02 -17.05
CA TRP A 229 24.12 -6.41 -16.88
C TRP A 229 23.93 -7.28 -18.11
N PHE A 230 22.85 -7.07 -18.87
CA PHE A 230 22.70 -7.72 -20.17
C PHE A 230 23.82 -7.29 -21.13
N ASP A 231 24.14 -6.00 -21.15
CA ASP A 231 25.23 -5.44 -21.95
C ASP A 231 26.61 -5.99 -21.51
N GLU A 232 26.86 -6.14 -20.21
CA GLU A 232 28.12 -6.69 -19.68
C GLU A 232 28.31 -8.18 -20.07
N LEU A 233 27.22 -8.94 -20.18
CA LEU A 233 27.24 -10.32 -20.70
C LEU A 233 27.17 -10.39 -22.24
N GLY A 234 27.00 -9.26 -22.94
CA GLY A 234 26.85 -9.21 -24.40
C GLY A 234 25.53 -9.81 -24.90
N LEU A 235 24.47 -9.74 -24.10
CA LEU A 235 23.17 -10.33 -24.37
C LEU A 235 22.11 -9.27 -24.64
N HIS A 236 21.07 -9.64 -25.39
CA HIS A 236 19.88 -8.81 -25.54
C HIS A 236 19.02 -8.86 -24.27
N THR A 237 18.28 -7.78 -23.99
CA THR A 237 17.39 -7.67 -22.81
C THR A 237 16.25 -8.71 -22.74
N THR A 238 16.02 -9.43 -23.84
CA THR A 238 15.05 -10.52 -23.97
C THR A 238 15.67 -11.91 -23.84
N ALA A 239 16.96 -12.01 -23.48
CA ALA A 239 17.66 -13.28 -23.38
C ALA A 239 17.08 -14.16 -22.25
N ASP A 240 16.94 -15.45 -22.53
CA ASP A 240 16.43 -16.42 -21.56
C ASP A 240 17.50 -16.84 -20.54
N GLN A 241 17.09 -17.58 -19.51
CA GLN A 241 17.99 -18.01 -18.44
C GLN A 241 19.10 -18.97 -18.90
N GLN A 242 18.88 -19.74 -19.97
CA GLN A 242 19.91 -20.63 -20.52
C GLN A 242 20.97 -19.83 -21.29
N GLN A 243 20.55 -18.82 -22.04
CA GLN A 243 21.43 -17.89 -22.75
C GLN A 243 22.31 -17.10 -21.78
N ILE A 244 21.74 -16.63 -20.67
CA ILE A 244 22.48 -15.96 -19.58
C ILE A 244 23.57 -16.89 -19.00
N GLN A 245 23.24 -18.15 -18.73
CA GLN A 245 24.21 -19.13 -18.21
C GLN A 245 25.33 -19.45 -19.21
N THR A 246 25.00 -19.60 -20.49
CA THR A 246 25.97 -19.91 -21.53
C THR A 246 26.95 -18.75 -21.72
N ALA A 247 26.46 -17.52 -21.83
CA ALA A 247 27.31 -16.32 -21.97
C ALA A 247 28.28 -16.16 -20.79
N TYR A 248 27.79 -16.33 -19.55
CA TYR A 248 28.64 -16.30 -18.37
C TYR A 248 29.72 -17.39 -18.39
N ARG A 249 29.38 -18.63 -18.76
CA ARG A 249 30.35 -19.73 -18.85
C ARG A 249 31.43 -19.45 -19.89
N GLU A 250 31.09 -18.84 -21.01
CA GLU A 250 32.04 -18.46 -22.05
C GLU A 250 33.01 -17.39 -21.57
N ILE A 251 32.50 -16.35 -20.90
CA ILE A 251 33.34 -15.29 -20.32
C ILE A 251 34.24 -15.86 -19.23
N ALA A 252 33.69 -16.67 -18.31
CA ALA A 252 34.47 -17.33 -17.26
C ALA A 252 35.56 -18.24 -17.84
N LYS A 253 35.26 -18.99 -18.90
CA LYS A 253 36.21 -19.86 -19.60
C LYS A 253 37.32 -19.07 -20.33
N LYS A 254 37.06 -17.82 -20.71
CA LYS A 254 38.02 -16.95 -21.41
C LYS A 254 38.95 -16.20 -20.45
N TYR A 255 38.45 -15.78 -19.29
CA TYR A 255 39.18 -14.95 -18.33
C TYR A 255 39.50 -15.66 -17.00
N HIS A 256 39.42 -17.00 -16.94
CA HIS A 256 39.80 -17.75 -15.74
C HIS A 256 41.31 -17.60 -15.45
N PRO A 257 41.74 -17.36 -14.20
CA PRO A 257 43.15 -17.22 -13.84
C PRO A 257 44.00 -18.41 -14.30
N ASP A 258 43.51 -19.65 -14.14
CA ASP A 258 44.21 -20.87 -14.60
C ASP A 258 44.51 -20.90 -16.11
N ARG A 259 43.80 -20.11 -16.92
CA ARG A 259 43.99 -20.05 -18.38
C ARG A 259 44.82 -18.85 -18.83
N LEU A 260 45.05 -17.90 -17.95
CA LEU A 260 45.77 -16.66 -18.26
C LEU A 260 47.30 -16.82 -18.12
N GLY A 261 47.81 -17.91 -17.53
CA GLY A 261 49.25 -18.20 -17.50
C GLY A 261 50.10 -17.04 -16.93
N ASP A 262 51.36 -16.94 -17.37
CA ASP A 262 52.28 -15.85 -17.03
C ASP A 262 52.08 -14.60 -17.92
N LEU A 263 50.84 -14.14 -18.06
CA LEU A 263 50.56 -12.87 -18.75
C LEU A 263 51.09 -11.68 -17.93
N PRO A 264 51.42 -10.55 -18.59
CA PRO A 264 51.80 -9.33 -17.89
C PRO A 264 50.73 -8.89 -16.87
N PRO A 265 51.14 -8.31 -15.72
CA PRO A 265 50.24 -8.01 -14.59
C PRO A 265 49.06 -7.12 -14.99
N ASP A 266 49.26 -6.19 -15.92
CA ASP A 266 48.21 -5.29 -16.41
C ASP A 266 47.09 -6.04 -17.14
N ILE A 267 47.44 -7.08 -17.90
CA ILE A 267 46.47 -7.93 -18.62
C ILE A 267 45.74 -8.85 -17.65
N MET A 268 46.42 -9.34 -16.62
CA MET A 268 45.78 -10.11 -15.54
C MET A 268 44.77 -9.27 -14.76
N GLN A 269 45.09 -8.00 -14.47
CA GLN A 269 44.17 -7.07 -13.82
C GLN A 269 42.95 -6.76 -14.67
N LEU A 270 43.13 -6.55 -15.98
CA LEU A 270 42.00 -6.33 -16.89
C LEU A 270 41.11 -7.57 -17.02
N ALA A 271 41.71 -8.76 -17.09
CA ALA A 271 40.97 -10.01 -17.16
C ALA A 271 40.21 -10.31 -15.85
N SER A 272 40.82 -10.04 -14.69
CA SER A 272 40.16 -10.20 -13.39
C SER A 272 39.03 -9.18 -13.19
N ALA A 273 39.23 -7.93 -13.64
CA ALA A 273 38.17 -6.91 -13.64
C ALA A 273 37.00 -7.33 -14.54
N LYS A 274 37.28 -7.86 -15.75
CA LYS A 274 36.26 -8.33 -16.68
C LYS A 274 35.50 -9.55 -16.14
N LEU A 275 36.21 -10.49 -15.51
CA LEU A 275 35.59 -11.65 -14.86
C LEU A 275 34.72 -11.22 -13.66
N THR A 276 35.18 -10.27 -12.86
CA THR A 276 34.44 -9.71 -11.72
C THR A 276 33.15 -9.03 -12.18
N ALA A 277 33.24 -8.18 -13.22
CA ALA A 277 32.08 -7.50 -13.81
C ALA A 277 31.06 -8.49 -14.40
N ALA A 278 31.51 -9.48 -15.17
CA ALA A 278 30.63 -10.52 -15.71
C ALA A 278 30.01 -11.41 -14.62
N THR A 279 30.74 -11.66 -13.53
CA THR A 279 30.23 -12.38 -12.37
C THR A 279 29.15 -11.56 -11.65
N ALA A 280 29.35 -10.25 -11.47
CA ALA A 280 28.35 -9.36 -10.91
C ALA A 280 27.09 -9.31 -11.78
N ALA A 281 27.24 -9.15 -13.11
CA ALA A 281 26.14 -9.14 -14.06
C ALA A 281 25.36 -10.46 -14.08
N TYR A 282 26.06 -11.60 -14.12
CA TYR A 282 25.43 -12.92 -14.04
C TYR A 282 24.70 -13.14 -12.72
N ARG A 283 25.30 -12.75 -11.59
CA ARG A 283 24.68 -12.85 -10.26
C ARG A 283 23.41 -12.02 -10.16
N GLY A 284 23.48 -10.78 -10.65
CA GLY A 284 22.37 -9.86 -10.72
C GLY A 284 21.22 -10.37 -11.59
N LEU A 285 21.52 -10.87 -12.80
CA LEU A 285 20.50 -11.38 -13.73
C LEU A 285 19.89 -12.72 -13.30
N THR A 286 20.65 -13.56 -12.60
CA THR A 286 20.18 -14.87 -12.13
C THR A 286 19.66 -14.87 -10.69
N ASN A 287 19.64 -13.69 -10.05
CA ASN A 287 19.23 -13.52 -8.65
C ASN A 287 19.99 -14.48 -7.70
N ARG A 288 21.24 -14.83 -8.06
CA ARG A 288 22.05 -15.81 -7.31
C ARG A 288 22.67 -15.24 -6.04
N GLU A 289 22.60 -13.93 -5.84
CA GLU A 289 23.01 -13.27 -4.60
C GLU A 289 22.19 -13.75 -3.40
N GLY A 290 20.93 -14.14 -3.61
CA GLY A 290 20.06 -14.68 -2.55
C GLY A 290 20.50 -16.05 -2.02
N ARG A 291 21.18 -16.88 -2.82
CA ARG A 291 21.58 -18.24 -2.37
C ARG A 291 22.86 -18.28 -1.54
N ALA A 292 23.67 -17.21 -1.57
CA ALA A 292 25.01 -17.22 -0.97
C ALA A 292 25.14 -16.33 0.28
N LYS A 293 24.29 -15.31 0.46
CA LYS A 293 24.27 -14.51 1.69
C LYS A 293 23.43 -15.20 2.76
N LYS A 294 23.97 -15.30 3.97
CA LYS A 294 23.21 -15.78 5.14
C LYS A 294 22.01 -14.85 5.32
N LEU A 295 20.81 -15.42 5.40
CA LEU A 295 19.58 -14.65 5.57
C LEU A 295 19.32 -14.43 7.06
N GLY A 296 19.21 -13.17 7.45
CA GLY A 296 18.82 -12.76 8.79
C GLY A 296 17.31 -12.66 8.94
N PHE A 297 16.76 -13.26 9.99
CA PHE A 297 15.35 -13.18 10.37
C PHE A 297 15.19 -12.40 11.67
N ARG A 298 14.18 -11.53 11.78
CA ARG A 298 13.93 -10.78 13.03
C ARG A 298 13.42 -11.71 14.14
N ALA A 299 14.07 -11.71 15.30
CA ALA A 299 13.69 -12.51 16.46
C ALA A 299 12.32 -12.11 17.03
N GLU A 300 11.77 -12.95 17.92
CA GLU A 300 10.45 -12.74 18.51
C GLU A 300 10.44 -11.76 19.68
N LEU A 301 11.47 -11.79 20.53
CA LEU A 301 11.47 -11.13 21.83
C LEU A 301 12.46 -9.96 21.93
N GLU A 302 13.41 -9.86 21.00
CA GLU A 302 14.49 -8.85 20.99
C GLU A 302 14.67 -8.30 19.56
N GLU A 303 15.29 -7.13 19.41
CA GLU A 303 15.76 -6.62 18.10
C GLU A 303 17.00 -7.37 17.59
N THR A 304 17.05 -8.68 17.85
CA THR A 304 18.15 -9.55 17.43
C THR A 304 17.79 -10.26 16.13
N THR A 305 18.83 -10.60 15.37
CA THR A 305 18.70 -11.34 14.12
C THR A 305 19.00 -12.82 14.37
N VAL A 306 18.07 -13.69 13.96
CA VAL A 306 18.19 -15.14 14.00
C VAL A 306 18.64 -15.64 12.63
N TYR A 307 19.57 -16.58 12.64
CA TYR A 307 20.05 -17.26 11.45
C TYR A 307 19.76 -18.76 11.59
N PRO A 308 18.58 -19.23 11.16
CA PRO A 308 18.18 -20.62 11.31
C PRO A 308 19.04 -21.53 10.42
N GLU A 309 19.32 -22.73 10.91
CA GLU A 309 19.97 -23.76 10.09
C GLU A 309 18.99 -24.33 9.05
N GLU A 310 19.52 -25.02 8.02
CA GLU A 310 18.66 -25.70 7.05
C GLU A 310 17.78 -26.75 7.75
N ASN A 311 16.48 -26.76 7.46
CA ASN A 311 15.48 -27.63 8.07
C ASN A 311 15.17 -27.38 9.56
N GLU A 312 15.45 -26.19 10.07
CA GLU A 312 15.07 -25.83 11.44
C GLU A 312 13.67 -25.18 11.49
N ARG A 313 12.85 -25.56 12.47
CA ARG A 313 11.59 -24.85 12.77
C ARG A 313 11.90 -23.67 13.67
N PHE A 314 11.53 -22.47 13.24
CA PHE A 314 11.73 -21.26 14.04
C PHE A 314 10.54 -20.29 13.94
N THR A 315 10.48 -19.36 14.87
CA THR A 315 9.55 -18.24 14.85
C THR A 315 10.29 -16.94 14.61
N CYS A 316 9.70 -16.06 13.80
CA CYS A 316 10.27 -14.75 13.51
C CYS A 316 9.17 -13.69 13.41
N ARG A 317 9.54 -12.42 13.58
CA ARG A 317 8.67 -11.29 13.25
C ARG A 317 8.93 -10.81 11.84
N CYS A 318 7.90 -10.25 11.20
CA CYS A 318 8.08 -9.58 9.93
C CYS A 318 8.77 -8.23 10.11
N TRP A 319 9.77 -7.92 9.26
CA TRP A 319 10.43 -6.61 9.24
C TRP A 319 9.47 -5.45 8.92
N LEU A 320 8.42 -5.71 8.13
CA LEU A 320 7.49 -4.67 7.67
C LEU A 320 6.27 -4.49 8.59
N CYS A 321 5.59 -5.57 8.97
CA CYS A 321 4.33 -5.49 9.71
C CYS A 321 4.43 -5.98 11.16
N GLU A 322 5.61 -6.42 11.59
CA GLU A 322 5.93 -6.89 12.95
C GLU A 322 5.15 -8.11 13.45
N LYS A 323 4.23 -8.64 12.63
CA LYS A 323 3.44 -9.82 12.99
C LYS A 323 4.33 -11.06 13.07
N LYS A 324 3.99 -11.92 14.02
CA LYS A 324 4.66 -13.21 14.25
C LYS A 324 4.36 -14.18 13.10
N ASN A 325 5.40 -14.85 12.62
CA ASN A 325 5.35 -15.92 11.63
C ASN A 325 6.00 -17.17 12.20
N ARG A 326 5.44 -18.34 11.89
CA ARG A 326 6.01 -19.64 12.24
C ARG A 326 6.48 -20.29 10.95
N ILE A 327 7.76 -20.59 10.84
CA ILE A 327 8.36 -21.16 9.63
C ILE A 327 8.57 -22.65 9.85
N PRO A 328 7.98 -23.52 9.00
CA PRO A 328 8.22 -24.94 9.10
C PRO A 328 9.64 -25.27 8.61
N ALA A 329 10.21 -26.36 9.14
CA ALA A 329 11.53 -26.85 8.76
C ALA A 329 11.71 -26.94 7.24
N GLU A 330 10.71 -27.48 6.55
CA GLU A 330 10.76 -27.73 5.11
C GLU A 330 10.65 -26.46 4.23
N ALA A 331 10.45 -25.28 4.82
CA ALA A 331 10.34 -24.04 4.05
C ALA A 331 11.72 -23.57 3.58
N ASP A 332 11.81 -23.18 2.31
CA ASP A 332 12.98 -22.50 1.79
C ASP A 332 13.05 -21.08 2.39
N ASN A 333 14.12 -20.81 3.14
CA ASN A 333 14.40 -19.50 3.74
C ASN A 333 14.45 -18.38 2.69
N ASN A 334 14.79 -18.69 1.44
CA ASN A 334 14.79 -17.75 0.31
C ASN A 334 13.38 -17.45 -0.22
N THR A 335 12.35 -18.18 0.15
CA THR A 335 10.98 -17.89 -0.31
C THR A 335 10.01 -17.70 0.85
N ALA A 336 10.50 -17.80 2.08
CA ALA A 336 9.77 -17.52 3.30
C ALA A 336 9.19 -16.09 3.27
N ARG A 337 7.86 -16.01 3.28
CA ARG A 337 7.09 -14.77 3.25
C ARG A 337 6.18 -14.66 4.46
N CYS A 338 5.91 -13.42 4.87
CA CYS A 338 4.97 -13.15 5.94
C CYS A 338 3.55 -13.58 5.53
N GLY A 339 2.84 -14.30 6.41
CA GLY A 339 1.44 -14.71 6.17
C GLY A 339 0.44 -13.55 6.12
N TYR A 340 0.86 -12.35 6.56
CA TYR A 340 0.02 -11.16 6.58
C TYR A 340 0.31 -10.22 5.41
N CYS A 341 1.53 -9.67 5.34
CA CYS A 341 1.89 -8.66 4.33
C CYS A 341 2.62 -9.24 3.11
N HIS A 342 2.95 -10.53 3.07
CA HIS A 342 3.67 -11.20 1.98
C HIS A 342 5.08 -10.67 1.65
N ALA A 343 5.62 -9.75 2.45
CA ALA A 343 7.03 -9.38 2.41
C ALA A 343 7.92 -10.58 2.77
N LEU A 344 9.15 -10.56 2.27
CA LEU A 344 10.18 -11.54 2.57
C LEU A 344 10.57 -11.44 4.06
N LEU A 345 10.72 -12.58 4.70
CA LEU A 345 11.07 -12.64 6.13
C LEU A 345 12.58 -12.63 6.37
N GLY A 346 13.34 -13.27 5.47
CA GLY A 346 14.80 -13.24 5.50
C GLY A 346 15.32 -12.07 4.68
N LEU A 347 16.07 -11.17 5.31
CA LEU A 347 16.84 -10.15 4.60
C LEU A 347 18.30 -10.62 4.46
N PRO A 348 18.98 -10.32 3.35
CA PRO A 348 20.41 -10.56 3.27
C PRO A 348 21.09 -9.77 4.39
N GLU A 349 22.10 -10.36 5.02
CA GLU A 349 22.98 -9.61 5.92
C GLU A 349 23.59 -8.45 5.12
N ASP A 350 23.27 -7.23 5.55
CA ASP A 350 24.01 -6.05 5.13
C ASP A 350 25.42 -6.29 5.62
N SER A 351 26.34 -6.47 4.68
CA SER A 351 27.75 -6.41 5.00
C SER A 351 28.03 -4.97 5.41
N GLU A 352 27.80 -4.65 6.68
CA GLU A 352 28.43 -3.51 7.33
C GLU A 352 29.94 -3.75 7.21
N THR A 353 30.54 -3.06 6.24
CA THR A 353 31.92 -2.58 6.30
C THR A 353 31.87 -1.08 6.47
#